data_AF-A0A950CE20-F1
#
_entry.id   AF-A0A950CE20-F1
#
_cell.length_a   1.000
_cell.length_b   1.000
_cell.length_c   1.000
_cell.angle_alpha   90.00
_cell.angle_beta   90.00
_cell.angle_gamma   90.00
#
_symmetry.space_group_name_H-M   'P 1'
#
loop_
_entity.id
_entity.type
_entity.pdbx_description
1 polymer ?
#
loop_
_entity_poly.entity_id
_entity_poly.type
_entity_poly.pdbx_seq_one_letter_code
_entity_poly.pdbx_strand_id
1 'polypeptide(L)'
;MTRVLGISGSLRRGSYNSALLRAAAKLMPPESTLEIASIRGIPLYDGDVEATQGIPATVVQLKESLIAADGVLLATPEYNNSVPGVFKNAIDWLSRPSADIRRVFGGRPFAIIGASPSGFGTVLSQAAWLPVLRTLGTQPWFGARLAVSRAGGVFDEGGNLKDAVIEELLKQFLAGYVSFLKRPAA
;
A
#
# COMPACT_ATOMS: atom_id res chain seq x y z
N MET A 1 -16.16 12.95 0.45
CA MET A 1 -15.31 12.11 1.32
C MET A 1 -14.18 11.49 0.49
N THR A 2 -12.92 11.69 0.87
CA THR A 2 -11.74 11.12 0.18
C THR A 2 -11.55 9.65 0.56
N ARG A 3 -11.49 8.76 -0.43
CA ARG A 3 -11.33 7.30 -0.23
C ARG A 3 -9.92 6.85 -0.54
N VAL A 4 -9.26 6.24 0.44
CA VAL A 4 -7.92 5.65 0.29
C VAL A 4 -8.02 4.13 0.35
N LEU A 5 -7.36 3.44 -0.58
CA LEU A 5 -7.18 2.00 -0.52
C LEU A 5 -5.83 1.66 0.13
N GLY A 6 -5.84 1.01 1.28
CA GLY A 6 -4.66 0.46 1.94
C GLY A 6 -4.38 -0.98 1.50
N ILE A 7 -3.14 -1.27 1.10
CA ILE A 7 -2.73 -2.64 0.73
C ILE A 7 -1.50 -3.05 1.55
N SER A 8 -1.59 -4.17 2.26
CA SER A 8 -0.46 -4.72 3.03
C SER A 8 0.34 -5.71 2.22
N GLY A 9 1.67 -5.51 2.17
CA GLY A 9 2.61 -6.42 1.52
C GLY A 9 2.96 -7.68 2.31
N SER A 10 2.23 -7.98 3.38
CA SER A 10 2.48 -9.13 4.24
C SER A 10 1.24 -9.99 4.38
N LEU A 11 1.42 -11.32 4.29
CA LEU A 11 0.35 -12.29 4.45
C LEU A 11 0.23 -12.85 5.88
N ARG A 12 1.16 -12.58 6.79
CA ARG A 12 1.08 -13.18 8.14
C ARG A 12 0.03 -12.45 8.98
N ARG A 13 -0.74 -13.19 9.79
CA ARG A 13 -1.80 -12.64 10.66
C ARG A 13 -1.30 -11.52 11.58
N GLY A 14 -0.12 -11.72 12.19
CA GLY A 14 0.50 -10.75 13.11
C GLY A 14 1.32 -9.64 12.42
N SER A 15 1.10 -9.35 11.14
CA SER A 15 1.87 -8.36 10.38
C SER A 15 1.83 -6.97 11.01
N TYR A 16 3.00 -6.39 11.30
CA TYR A 16 3.12 -4.99 11.71
C TYR A 16 2.68 -4.02 10.61
N ASN A 17 2.78 -4.40 9.34
CA ASN A 17 2.32 -3.56 8.23
C ASN A 17 0.79 -3.56 8.12
N SER A 18 0.15 -4.68 8.45
CA SER A 18 -1.31 -4.75 8.54
C SER A 18 -1.81 -4.03 9.80
N ALA A 19 -1.07 -4.13 10.91
CA ALA A 19 -1.32 -3.33 12.12
C ALA A 19 -1.20 -1.83 11.85
N LEU A 20 -0.17 -1.40 11.11
CA LEU A 20 0.03 -0.02 10.71
C LEU A 20 -1.13 0.51 9.85
N LEU A 21 -1.65 -0.28 8.91
CA LEU A 21 -2.84 0.10 8.14
C LEU A 21 -4.10 0.18 9.01
N ARG A 22 -4.29 -0.73 9.97
CA ARG A 22 -5.42 -0.64 10.92
C ARG A 22 -5.34 0.60 11.78
N ALA A 23 -4.14 0.97 12.23
CA ALA A 23 -3.93 2.23 12.94
C ALA A 23 -4.22 3.43 12.02
N ALA A 24 -3.75 3.39 10.77
CA ALA A 24 -4.01 4.43 9.79
C ALA A 24 -5.51 4.63 9.54
N ALA A 25 -6.28 3.55 9.40
CA ALA A 25 -7.73 3.62 9.25
C ALA A 25 -8.44 4.32 10.40
N LYS A 26 -7.96 4.14 11.64
CA LYS A 26 -8.50 4.82 12.84
C LYS A 26 -8.09 6.30 12.92
N LEU A 27 -7.01 6.68 12.25
CA LEU A 27 -6.38 8.00 12.34
C LEU A 27 -6.58 8.84 11.08
N MET A 28 -7.46 8.41 10.17
CA MET A 28 -7.77 9.17 8.96
C MET A 28 -8.29 10.56 9.32
N PRO A 29 -7.83 11.62 8.62
CA PRO A 29 -8.37 12.96 8.77
C PRO A 29 -9.90 13.01 8.54
N PRO A 30 -10.59 14.03 9.07
CA PRO A 30 -12.00 14.26 8.77
C PRO A 30 -12.29 14.26 7.25
N GLU A 31 -13.49 13.80 6.89
CA GLU A 31 -13.92 13.65 5.49
C GLU A 31 -13.03 12.70 4.65
N SER A 32 -12.37 11.74 5.28
CA SER A 32 -11.60 10.71 4.58
C SER A 32 -11.71 9.33 5.24
N THR A 33 -11.56 8.28 4.45
CA THR A 33 -11.58 6.87 4.90
C THR A 33 -10.42 6.10 4.32
N LEU A 34 -9.99 5.06 5.02
CA LEU A 34 -9.07 4.06 4.50
C LEU A 34 -9.71 2.68 4.58
N GLU A 35 -9.91 2.07 3.41
CA GLU A 35 -10.35 0.68 3.27
C GLU A 35 -9.12 -0.21 3.09
N ILE A 36 -9.04 -1.32 3.82
CA ILE A 36 -7.89 -2.24 3.73
C ILE A 36 -8.26 -3.42 2.86
N ALA A 37 -7.59 -3.57 1.72
CA ALA A 37 -7.73 -4.73 0.85
C ALA A 37 -6.62 -5.76 1.10
N SER A 38 -6.92 -7.01 0.75
CA SER A 38 -6.01 -8.15 0.90
C SER A 38 -5.48 -8.62 -0.45
N ILE A 39 -4.21 -9.00 -0.47
CA ILE A 39 -3.56 -9.72 -1.58
C ILE A 39 -3.56 -11.24 -1.38
N ARG A 40 -4.20 -11.75 -0.30
CA ARG A 40 -4.27 -13.18 -0.02
C ARG A 40 -5.07 -13.90 -1.09
N GLY A 41 -4.57 -15.05 -1.53
CA GLY A 41 -5.26 -15.89 -2.51
C GLY A 41 -5.06 -15.46 -3.97
N ILE A 42 -4.25 -14.43 -4.22
CA ILE A 42 -3.78 -14.12 -5.58
C ILE A 42 -2.69 -15.15 -5.95
N PRO A 43 -2.87 -15.92 -7.04
CA PRO A 43 -1.87 -16.89 -7.48
C PRO A 43 -0.60 -16.19 -7.98
N LEU A 44 0.49 -16.92 -8.19
CA LEU A 44 1.62 -16.34 -8.93
C LEU A 44 1.18 -15.97 -10.35
N TYR A 45 1.69 -14.87 -10.87
CA TYR A 45 1.41 -14.45 -12.24
C TYR A 45 1.95 -15.49 -13.22
N ASP A 46 1.07 -15.89 -14.13
CA ASP A 46 1.34 -16.83 -15.20
C ASP A 46 0.55 -16.37 -16.43
N GLY A 47 1.28 -16.11 -17.52
CA GLY A 47 0.70 -15.62 -18.77
C GLY A 47 -0.19 -16.64 -19.47
N ASP A 48 0.07 -17.94 -19.28
CA ASP A 48 -0.77 -19.00 -19.82
C ASP A 48 -2.09 -19.08 -19.04
N VAL A 49 -2.04 -18.87 -17.72
CA VAL A 49 -3.26 -18.74 -16.90
C VAL A 49 -4.07 -17.52 -17.31
N GLU A 50 -3.44 -16.35 -17.50
CA GLU A 50 -4.14 -15.16 -18.03
C GLU A 50 -4.82 -15.46 -19.38
N ALA A 51 -4.10 -16.13 -20.30
CA ALA A 51 -4.61 -16.40 -21.64
C ALA A 51 -5.74 -17.44 -21.67
N THR A 52 -5.67 -18.46 -20.82
CA THR A 52 -6.60 -19.60 -20.83
C THR A 52 -7.76 -19.47 -19.85
N GLN A 53 -7.54 -18.82 -18.71
CA GLN A 53 -8.50 -18.71 -17.61
C GLN A 53 -8.92 -17.27 -17.32
N GLY A 54 -8.23 -16.28 -17.91
CA GLY A 54 -8.48 -14.87 -17.66
C GLY A 54 -7.88 -14.37 -16.35
N ILE A 55 -8.37 -13.21 -15.89
CA ILE A 55 -7.90 -12.57 -14.66
C ILE A 55 -8.60 -13.19 -13.44
N PRO A 56 -7.88 -13.65 -12.40
CA PRO A 56 -8.50 -14.23 -11.21
C PRO A 56 -9.50 -13.28 -10.54
N ALA A 57 -10.62 -13.82 -10.02
CA ALA A 57 -11.67 -13.00 -9.41
C ALA A 57 -11.18 -12.10 -8.26
N THR A 58 -10.22 -12.60 -7.46
CA THR A 58 -9.59 -11.81 -6.38
C THR A 58 -8.80 -10.62 -6.91
N VAL A 59 -8.17 -10.76 -8.08
CA VAL A 59 -7.44 -9.68 -8.77
C VAL A 59 -8.43 -8.67 -9.35
N VAL A 60 -9.53 -9.14 -9.97
CA VAL A 60 -10.59 -8.26 -10.48
C VAL A 60 -11.16 -7.41 -9.35
N GLN A 61 -11.52 -8.02 -8.22
CA GLN A 61 -12.04 -7.30 -7.05
C GLN A 61 -11.05 -6.23 -6.54
N LEU A 62 -9.78 -6.61 -6.36
CA LEU A 62 -8.75 -5.67 -5.91
C LEU A 62 -8.55 -4.52 -6.91
N LYS A 63 -8.62 -4.81 -8.21
CA LYS A 63 -8.52 -3.80 -9.26
C LYS A 63 -9.66 -2.80 -9.18
N GLU A 64 -10.90 -3.27 -9.01
CA GLU A 64 -12.06 -2.38 -8.91
C GLU A 64 -12.01 -1.52 -7.63
N SER A 65 -11.57 -2.08 -6.49
CA SER A 65 -11.32 -1.30 -5.27
C SER A 65 -10.26 -0.21 -5.50
N LEU A 66 -9.19 -0.52 -6.24
CA LEU A 66 -8.12 0.42 -6.55
C LEU A 66 -8.63 1.56 -7.43
N ILE A 67 -9.45 1.23 -8.44
CA ILE A 67 -10.03 2.21 -9.36
C ILE A 67 -11.00 3.15 -8.65
N ALA A 68 -11.81 2.63 -7.73
CA ALA A 68 -12.79 3.39 -6.97
C ALA A 68 -12.18 4.34 -5.92
N ALA A 69 -10.91 4.11 -5.53
CA ALA A 69 -10.21 4.93 -4.56
C ALA A 69 -9.58 6.18 -5.18
N ASP A 70 -9.57 7.29 -4.43
CA ASP A 70 -8.91 8.53 -4.82
C ASP A 70 -7.37 8.42 -4.67
N GLY A 71 -6.89 7.49 -3.84
CA GLY A 71 -5.47 7.21 -3.65
C GLY A 71 -5.21 5.83 -3.07
N VAL A 72 -3.97 5.37 -3.20
CA VAL A 72 -3.50 4.07 -2.71
C VAL A 72 -2.37 4.23 -1.70
N LEU A 73 -2.50 3.60 -0.54
CA LEU A 73 -1.48 3.53 0.50
C LEU A 73 -0.88 2.11 0.57
N LEU A 74 0.38 1.97 0.15
CA LEU A 74 1.11 0.71 0.24
C LEU A 74 1.79 0.61 1.62
N ALA A 75 1.49 -0.42 2.40
CA ALA A 75 2.21 -0.75 3.63
C ALA A 75 3.11 -1.96 3.39
N THR A 76 4.40 -1.71 3.14
CA THR A 76 5.35 -2.73 2.69
C THR A 76 6.29 -3.18 3.82
N PRO A 77 6.40 -4.49 4.14
CA PRO A 77 7.61 -5.00 4.78
C PRO A 77 8.78 -4.95 3.80
N GLU A 78 9.97 -5.28 4.28
CA GLU A 78 11.18 -5.37 3.47
C GLU A 78 11.74 -6.78 3.53
N TYR A 79 11.76 -7.47 2.38
CA TYR A 79 12.31 -8.81 2.26
C TYR A 79 13.56 -8.75 1.38
N ASN A 80 14.70 -9.12 1.96
CA ASN A 80 16.00 -9.18 1.28
C ASN A 80 16.32 -7.89 0.50
N ASN A 81 16.25 -6.75 1.19
CA ASN A 81 16.54 -5.41 0.64
C ASN A 81 15.61 -4.93 -0.48
N SER A 82 14.43 -5.51 -0.64
CA SER A 82 13.52 -5.12 -1.72
C SER A 82 12.04 -5.34 -1.36
N VAL A 83 11.20 -5.12 -2.37
CA VAL A 83 9.75 -5.37 -2.35
C VAL A 83 9.49 -6.86 -2.09
N PRO A 84 8.55 -7.22 -1.20
CA PRO A 84 8.13 -8.60 -1.03
C PRO A 84 7.60 -9.19 -2.34
N GLY A 85 8.09 -10.37 -2.73
CA GLY A 85 7.70 -11.02 -3.98
C GLY A 85 6.18 -11.19 -4.14
N VAL A 86 5.49 -11.57 -3.06
CA VAL A 86 4.01 -11.69 -3.08
C VAL A 86 3.29 -10.36 -3.31
N PHE A 87 3.86 -9.25 -2.81
CA PHE A 87 3.27 -7.93 -2.99
C PHE A 87 3.52 -7.42 -4.42
N LYS A 88 4.73 -7.63 -4.94
CA LYS A 88 5.07 -7.35 -6.33
C LYS A 88 4.21 -8.17 -7.29
N ASN A 89 4.00 -9.45 -7.01
CA ASN A 89 3.13 -10.34 -7.77
C ASN A 89 1.68 -9.85 -7.85
N ALA A 90 1.14 -9.33 -6.75
CA ALA A 90 -0.20 -8.73 -6.77
C ALA A 90 -0.27 -7.52 -7.71
N ILE A 91 0.75 -6.66 -7.70
CA ILE A 91 0.85 -5.53 -8.64
C ILE A 91 1.02 -6.00 -10.09
N ASP A 92 1.78 -7.08 -10.31
CA ASP A 92 1.93 -7.67 -11.64
C ASP A 92 0.59 -8.11 -12.20
N TRP A 93 -0.22 -8.83 -11.42
CA TRP A 93 -1.60 -9.18 -11.78
C TRP A 93 -2.50 -7.95 -12.02
N LEU A 94 -2.41 -6.92 -11.18
CA LEU A 94 -3.20 -5.70 -11.34
C LEU A 94 -2.85 -4.91 -12.61
N SER A 95 -1.64 -5.11 -13.15
CA SER A 95 -1.20 -4.54 -14.43
C SER A 95 -1.78 -5.26 -15.66
N ARG A 96 -2.52 -6.36 -15.46
CA ARG A 96 -3.06 -7.19 -16.53
C ARG A 96 -4.57 -7.03 -16.70
N PRO A 97 -5.12 -7.03 -17.93
CA PRO A 97 -4.39 -6.97 -19.19
C PRO A 97 -3.63 -5.64 -19.32
N SER A 98 -2.55 -5.59 -20.11
CA SER A 98 -1.71 -4.38 -20.22
C SER A 98 -2.48 -3.14 -20.67
N ALA A 99 -3.56 -3.30 -21.43
CA ALA A 99 -4.45 -2.22 -21.84
C ALA A 99 -5.10 -1.48 -20.64
N ASP A 100 -5.22 -2.14 -19.48
CA ASP A 100 -5.80 -1.56 -18.27
C ASP A 100 -4.80 -0.71 -17.48
N ILE A 101 -3.50 -0.77 -17.73
CA ILE A 101 -2.47 -0.12 -16.89
C ILE A 101 -2.79 1.36 -16.70
N ARG A 102 -3.13 2.08 -17.77
CA ARG A 102 -3.47 3.51 -17.67
C ARG A 102 -4.74 3.76 -16.85
N ARG A 103 -5.76 2.91 -16.98
CA ARG A 103 -7.03 3.02 -16.23
C ARG A 103 -6.82 2.74 -14.74
N VAL A 104 -6.00 1.75 -14.42
CA VAL A 104 -5.74 1.30 -13.05
C VAL A 104 -4.75 2.22 -12.35
N PHE A 105 -3.63 2.57 -12.99
CA PHE A 105 -2.50 3.25 -12.34
C PHE A 105 -2.23 4.67 -12.84
N GLY A 106 -2.59 4.98 -14.10
CA GLY A 106 -2.19 6.22 -14.77
C GLY A 106 -2.63 7.47 -14.02
N GLY A 107 -1.66 8.28 -13.60
CA GLY A 107 -1.89 9.50 -12.81
C GLY A 107 -2.44 9.26 -11.40
N ARG A 108 -2.63 8.01 -10.97
CA ARG A 108 -3.25 7.71 -9.69
C ARG A 108 -2.28 8.05 -8.54
N PRO A 109 -2.75 8.75 -7.50
CA PRO A 109 -1.95 9.01 -6.31
C PRO A 109 -1.54 7.75 -5.55
N PHE A 110 -0.25 7.60 -5.26
CA PHE A 110 0.28 6.51 -4.41
C PHE A 110 1.14 7.06 -3.27
N ALA A 111 1.02 6.47 -2.09
CA ALA A 111 1.90 6.72 -0.96
C ALA A 111 2.41 5.40 -0.37
N ILE A 112 3.57 5.43 0.28
CA ILE A 112 4.22 4.23 0.81
C ILE A 112 4.59 4.46 2.27
N ILE A 113 4.25 3.49 3.12
CA ILE A 113 4.69 3.38 4.50
C ILE A 113 5.19 1.95 4.76
N GLY A 114 5.82 1.72 5.90
CA GLY A 114 6.18 0.37 6.28
C GLY A 114 6.64 0.26 7.71
N ALA A 115 6.61 -0.96 8.23
CA ALA A 115 7.06 -1.31 9.57
C ALA A 115 7.95 -2.56 9.54
N SER A 116 9.06 -2.50 10.26
CA SER A 116 10.04 -3.58 10.40
C SER A 116 10.42 -3.79 11.86
N PRO A 117 10.65 -5.04 12.30
CA PRO A 117 11.31 -5.29 13.59
C PRO A 117 12.76 -4.77 13.60
N SER A 118 13.40 -4.59 12.44
CA SER A 118 14.78 -4.07 12.33
C SER A 118 14.86 -2.54 12.45
N GLY A 119 16.08 -2.03 12.60
CA GLY A 119 16.35 -0.60 12.78
C GLY A 119 16.11 0.27 11.53
N PHE A 120 16.09 -0.30 10.33
CA PHE A 120 15.98 0.46 9.08
C PHE A 120 14.54 0.80 8.66
N GLY A 121 13.53 0.21 9.32
CA GLY A 121 12.14 0.64 9.12
C GLY A 121 11.57 0.51 7.70
N THR A 122 12.11 -0.38 6.85
CA THR A 122 11.69 -0.68 5.45
C THR A 122 12.17 0.28 4.35
N VAL A 123 13.15 1.15 4.64
CA VAL A 123 13.61 2.19 3.69
C VAL A 123 14.05 1.65 2.32
N LEU A 124 14.62 0.44 2.23
CA LEU A 124 15.07 -0.13 0.95
C LEU A 124 13.88 -0.64 0.15
N SER A 125 12.91 -1.30 0.80
CA SER A 125 11.68 -1.71 0.11
C SER A 125 10.87 -0.51 -0.38
N GLN A 126 10.79 0.58 0.38
CA GLN A 126 10.11 1.79 -0.06
C GLN A 126 10.81 2.42 -1.28
N ALA A 127 12.14 2.44 -1.29
CA ALA A 127 12.91 2.91 -2.45
C ALA A 127 12.72 1.99 -3.67
N ALA A 128 12.69 0.67 -3.47
CA ALA A 128 12.49 -0.32 -4.53
C ALA A 128 11.10 -0.26 -5.18
N TRP A 129 10.08 0.30 -4.49
CA TRP A 129 8.77 0.55 -5.07
C TRP A 129 8.76 1.70 -6.09
N LEU A 130 9.63 2.69 -5.95
CA LEU A 130 9.64 3.89 -6.80
C LEU A 130 9.79 3.60 -8.30
N PRO A 131 10.73 2.76 -8.76
CA PRO A 131 10.80 2.41 -10.18
C PRO A 131 9.53 1.69 -10.67
N VAL A 132 8.92 0.83 -9.86
CA VAL A 132 7.66 0.15 -10.21
C VAL A 132 6.52 1.16 -10.39
N LEU A 133 6.36 2.07 -9.43
CA LEU A 133 5.37 3.13 -9.47
C LEU A 133 5.55 4.07 -10.68
N ARG A 134 6.80 4.36 -11.04
CA ARG A 134 7.15 5.13 -12.24
C ARG A 134 6.77 4.38 -13.51
N THR A 135 7.11 3.10 -13.62
CA THR A 135 6.79 2.27 -14.79
C THR A 135 5.29 2.16 -15.01
N LEU A 136 4.50 2.08 -13.95
CA LEU A 136 3.03 2.02 -14.02
C LEU A 136 2.37 3.39 -14.26
N GLY A 137 3.15 4.48 -14.35
CA GLY A 137 2.63 5.82 -14.63
C GLY A 137 1.80 6.41 -13.49
N THR A 138 2.03 5.99 -12.24
CA THR A 138 1.36 6.55 -11.06
C THR A 138 1.84 7.97 -10.75
N GLN A 139 1.20 8.61 -9.77
CA GLN A 139 1.62 9.89 -9.20
C GLN A 139 2.04 9.69 -7.73
N PRO A 140 3.29 9.30 -7.45
CA PRO A 140 3.73 9.09 -6.07
C PRO A 140 3.76 10.40 -5.28
N TRP A 141 3.29 10.34 -4.03
CA TRP A 141 3.41 11.43 -3.07
C TRP A 141 4.74 11.35 -2.33
N PHE A 142 5.53 12.44 -2.39
CA PHE A 142 6.87 12.54 -1.80
C PHE A 142 6.94 13.49 -0.59
N GLY A 143 5.81 13.70 0.11
CA GLY A 143 5.78 14.55 1.30
C GLY A 143 6.44 13.89 2.51
N ALA A 144 5.71 13.72 3.61
CA ALA A 144 6.24 13.07 4.80
C ALA A 144 6.65 11.62 4.50
N ARG A 145 7.75 11.14 5.10
CA ARG A 145 8.18 9.74 5.04
C ARG A 145 7.85 9.04 6.34
N LEU A 146 7.32 7.82 6.26
CA LEU A 146 7.07 6.99 7.45
C LEU A 146 7.63 5.57 7.26
N ALA A 147 8.74 5.32 7.97
CA ALA A 147 9.48 4.07 7.99
C ALA A 147 9.65 3.63 9.45
N VAL A 148 8.74 2.80 9.94
CA VAL A 148 8.66 2.42 11.36
C VAL A 148 9.73 1.35 11.67
N SER A 149 10.75 1.76 12.41
CA SER A 149 11.81 0.88 12.90
C SER A 149 11.41 0.23 14.24
N ARG A 150 12.07 -0.89 14.57
CA ARG A 150 11.90 -1.59 15.87
C ARG A 150 10.44 -1.82 16.24
N ALA A 151 9.63 -2.26 15.27
CA ALA A 151 8.16 -2.30 15.37
C ALA A 151 7.62 -3.13 16.56
N GLY A 152 8.41 -4.05 17.14
CA GLY A 152 8.03 -4.77 18.36
C GLY A 152 7.82 -3.86 19.58
N GLY A 153 8.48 -2.69 19.63
CA GLY A 153 8.23 -1.67 20.66
C GLY A 153 7.05 -0.74 20.34
N VAL A 154 6.63 -0.69 19.07
CA VAL A 154 5.65 0.28 18.55
C VAL A 154 4.21 -0.21 18.66
N PHE A 155 4.01 -1.53 18.56
CA PHE A 155 2.70 -2.17 18.65
C PHE A 155 2.56 -2.97 19.94
N ASP A 156 1.34 -3.09 20.45
CA ASP A 156 1.00 -4.04 21.51
C ASP A 156 0.79 -5.47 20.97
N GLU A 157 0.50 -6.43 21.85
CA GLU A 157 0.26 -7.83 21.48
C GLU A 157 -0.99 -8.02 20.59
N GLY A 158 -1.97 -7.12 20.70
CA GLY A 158 -3.15 -7.07 19.84
C GLY A 158 -2.89 -6.44 18.46
N GLY A 159 -1.68 -5.92 18.23
CA GLY A 159 -1.33 -5.19 17.03
C GLY A 159 -2.02 -3.83 16.93
N ASN A 160 -2.30 -3.19 18.07
CA ASN A 160 -2.64 -1.78 18.14
C ASN A 160 -1.38 -0.93 18.28
N LEU A 161 -1.39 0.23 17.65
CA LEU A 161 -0.33 1.22 17.79
C LEU A 161 -0.36 1.81 19.21
N LYS A 162 0.76 1.73 19.94
CA LYS A 162 0.89 2.24 21.32
C LYS A 162 1.94 3.34 21.47
N ASP A 163 2.83 3.48 20.49
CA ASP A 163 3.87 4.50 20.51
C ASP A 163 3.30 5.84 20.05
N ALA A 164 3.27 6.82 20.95
CA ALA A 164 2.69 8.14 20.71
C ALA A 164 3.44 8.94 19.64
N VAL A 165 4.75 8.73 19.48
CA VAL A 165 5.55 9.42 18.47
C VAL A 165 5.20 8.88 17.09
N ILE A 166 5.11 7.56 16.93
CA ILE A 166 4.70 6.95 15.66
C ILE A 166 3.24 7.28 15.34
N GLU A 167 2.37 7.36 16.34
CA GLU A 167 0.98 7.81 16.16
C GLU A 167 0.91 9.22 15.56
N GLU A 168 1.67 10.16 16.13
CA GLU A 168 1.68 11.55 15.65
C GLU A 168 2.29 11.65 14.24
N LEU A 169 3.39 10.95 13.96
CA LEU A 169 3.98 10.90 12.62
C LEU A 169 3.01 10.29 11.60
N LEU A 170 2.23 9.27 11.99
CA LEU A 170 1.21 8.68 11.13
C LEU A 170 0.05 9.67 10.86
N LYS A 171 -0.42 10.41 11.86
CA LYS A 171 -1.42 11.48 11.66
C LYS A 171 -0.93 12.53 10.67
N GLN A 172 0.30 13.01 10.84
CA GLN A 172 0.91 14.00 9.95
C GLN A 172 1.06 13.46 8.52
N PHE A 173 1.51 12.20 8.38
CA PHE A 173 1.59 11.52 7.09
C PHE A 173 0.23 11.46 6.39
N LEU A 174 -0.81 11.00 7.09
CA LEU A 174 -2.16 10.86 6.51
C LEU A 174 -2.77 12.22 6.15
N ALA A 175 -2.60 13.24 7.00
CA ALA A 175 -3.05 14.60 6.70
C ALA A 175 -2.37 15.16 5.43
N GLY A 176 -1.05 14.98 5.31
CA GLY A 176 -0.29 15.39 4.13
C GLY A 176 -0.72 14.65 2.86
N TYR A 177 -0.96 13.34 2.96
CA TYR A 177 -1.40 12.55 1.82
C TYR A 177 -2.82 12.91 1.40
N VAL A 178 -3.78 13.00 2.33
CA VAL A 178 -5.17 13.40 2.02
C VAL A 178 -5.22 14.81 1.42
N SER A 179 -4.39 15.74 1.90
CA SER A 179 -4.26 17.08 1.29
C SER A 179 -3.75 17.00 -0.15
N PHE A 180 -2.81 16.09 -0.44
CA PHE A 180 -2.36 15.82 -1.80
C PHE A 180 -3.49 15.26 -2.69
N LEU A 181 -4.32 14.34 -2.18
CA LEU A 181 -5.45 13.77 -2.93
C LEU A 181 -6.52 14.80 -3.30
N LYS A 182 -6.66 15.87 -2.50
CA LYS A 182 -7.65 16.93 -2.73
C LYS A 182 -7.20 18.00 -3.73
N ARG A 183 -5.93 17.98 -4.16
CA ARG A 183 -5.45 18.94 -5.15
C ARG A 183 -6.03 18.59 -6.54
N PRO A 184 -6.43 19.59 -7.34
CA PRO A 184 -6.82 19.35 -8.72
C PRO A 184 -5.67 18.66 -9.47
N ALA A 185 -6.02 17.68 -10.32
CA ALA A 185 -5.05 17.17 -11.29
C ALA A 185 -4.60 18.33 -12.19
N ALA A 186 -3.30 18.56 -12.25
CA ALA A 186 -2.68 19.60 -13.07
C ALA A 186 -2.76 19.26 -14.56
#